data_AF-A0A0T2QAJ8-F1
#
_entry.id   AF-A0A0T2QAJ8-F1
#
_cell.length_a   1.000
_cell.length_b   1.000
_cell.length_c   1.000
_cell.angle_alpha   90.00
_cell.angle_beta   90.00
_cell.angle_gamma   90.00
#
_symmetry.space_group_name_H-M   'P 1'
#
loop_
_entity.id
_entity.type
_entity.pdbx_description
1 polymer ?
#
loop_
_entity_poly.entity_id
_entity_poly.type
_entity_poly.pdbx_seq_one_letter_code
_entity_poly.pdbx_strand_id
1 'polypeptide(L)'
;MFKSLRFAAIAATASLIAAPALAQSSPVLGTWATAVDVQGQKIEAEMTFSQAGGAYAVAIKDGPMPGAPADAPPMESKISDVVVDGSKFTFKRALTTPQGAMNLTYTGTVDGDKLSGEVGSDFGPIAITGSRK
;
A
#
# COMPACT_ATOMS: atom_id res chain seq x y z
N MET A 1 -49.66 31.03 -53.98
CA MET A 1 -50.15 30.13 -52.91
C MET A 1 -49.00 29.82 -51.97
N PHE A 2 -49.17 30.17 -50.70
CA PHE A 2 -48.20 30.01 -49.61
C PHE A 2 -47.97 28.52 -49.26
N LYS A 3 -46.72 28.11 -49.01
CA LYS A 3 -46.23 27.80 -47.65
C LYS A 3 -44.77 27.34 -47.61
N SER A 4 -44.07 27.91 -46.64
CA SER A 4 -42.73 27.66 -46.13
C SER A 4 -42.61 26.31 -45.43
N LEU A 5 -41.40 25.74 -45.34
CA LEU A 5 -40.78 25.34 -44.07
C LEU A 5 -39.29 25.07 -44.24
N ARG A 6 -38.46 25.80 -43.50
CA ARG A 6 -37.03 25.54 -43.29
C ARG A 6 -36.90 24.46 -42.21
N PHE A 7 -36.04 23.48 -42.42
CA PHE A 7 -35.48 22.68 -41.33
C PHE A 7 -33.96 22.66 -41.45
N ALA A 8 -33.32 23.35 -40.52
CA ALA A 8 -31.90 23.23 -40.24
C ALA A 8 -31.69 21.97 -39.38
N ALA A 9 -30.67 21.18 -39.68
CA ALA A 9 -30.14 20.18 -38.77
C ALA A 9 -28.64 20.46 -38.58
N ILE A 10 -28.31 21.01 -37.43
CA ILE A 10 -26.94 21.25 -36.96
C ILE A 10 -26.40 19.91 -36.50
N ALA A 11 -25.34 19.41 -37.15
CA ALA A 11 -24.60 18.24 -36.69
C ALA A 11 -23.75 18.64 -35.47
N ALA A 12 -24.12 18.16 -34.29
CA ALA A 12 -23.33 18.34 -33.07
C ALA A 12 -22.17 17.34 -33.07
N THR A 13 -20.96 17.82 -33.36
CA THR A 13 -19.71 17.10 -33.14
C THR A 13 -19.44 17.02 -31.64
N ALA A 14 -19.57 15.83 -31.04
CA ALA A 14 -19.16 15.59 -29.66
C ALA A 14 -17.62 15.51 -29.61
N SER A 15 -16.97 16.63 -29.26
CA SER A 15 -15.55 16.65 -28.92
C SER A 15 -15.35 15.93 -27.58
N LEU A 16 -14.71 14.76 -27.62
CA LEU A 16 -14.18 14.09 -26.43
C LEU A 16 -13.08 14.99 -25.83
N ILE A 17 -13.42 15.72 -24.77
CA ILE A 17 -12.44 16.40 -23.94
C ILE A 17 -11.73 15.31 -23.16
N ALA A 18 -10.48 15.01 -23.53
CA ALA A 18 -9.59 14.24 -22.69
C ALA A 18 -9.35 15.04 -21.41
N ALA A 19 -10.08 14.71 -20.34
CA ALA A 19 -9.75 15.21 -19.02
C ALA A 19 -8.33 14.74 -18.69
N PRO A 20 -7.45 15.60 -18.16
CA PRO A 20 -6.18 15.14 -17.64
C PRO A 20 -6.53 14.12 -16.54
N ALA A 21 -6.13 12.87 -16.71
CA ALA A 21 -6.10 11.92 -15.64
C ALA A 21 -5.17 12.52 -14.58
N LEU A 22 -5.75 13.22 -13.60
CA LEU A 22 -5.05 13.61 -12.40
C LEU A 22 -4.38 12.32 -11.93
N ALA A 23 -3.05 12.35 -11.78
CA ALA A 23 -2.30 11.25 -11.21
C ALA A 23 -2.96 10.90 -9.88
N GLN A 24 -3.85 9.90 -9.92
CA GLN A 24 -4.64 9.53 -8.77
C GLN A 24 -3.62 8.99 -7.79
N SER A 25 -3.39 9.75 -6.70
CA SER A 25 -2.45 9.36 -5.66
C SER A 25 -2.70 7.89 -5.34
N SER A 26 -1.65 7.07 -5.46
CA SER A 26 -1.83 5.62 -5.35
C SER A 26 -2.55 5.30 -4.04
N PRO A 27 -3.59 4.42 -4.06
CA PRO A 27 -4.39 4.14 -2.88
C PRO A 27 -3.56 3.60 -1.71
N VAL A 28 -2.38 3.05 -1.97
CA VAL A 28 -1.50 2.54 -0.91
C VAL A 28 -0.81 3.64 -0.10
N LEU A 29 -0.70 4.86 -0.64
CA LEU A 29 0.01 5.97 0.00
C LEU A 29 -0.61 6.35 1.35
N GLY A 30 0.24 6.77 2.29
CA GLY A 30 -0.14 7.17 3.63
C GLY A 30 0.30 6.18 4.71
N THR A 31 -0.21 6.40 5.91
CA THR A 31 0.15 5.62 7.11
C THR A 31 -0.95 4.62 7.47
N TRP A 32 -0.52 3.42 7.84
CA TRP A 32 -1.35 2.27 8.13
C TRP A 32 -0.99 1.73 9.52
N ALA A 33 -2.00 1.55 10.37
CA ALA A 33 -1.90 0.74 11.56
C ALA A 33 -2.06 -0.73 11.14
N THR A 34 -0.94 -1.45 11.07
CA THR A 34 -0.92 -2.87 10.68
C THR A 34 -0.76 -3.77 11.90
N ALA A 35 -1.21 -5.01 11.77
CA ALA A 35 -1.05 -6.03 12.78
C ALA A 35 -0.91 -7.41 12.16
N VAL A 36 -0.11 -8.24 12.82
CA VAL A 36 0.01 -9.67 12.55
C VAL A 36 -0.42 -10.45 13.78
N ASP A 37 -1.08 -11.59 13.58
CA ASP A 37 -1.37 -12.55 14.64
C ASP A 37 -0.33 -13.67 14.56
N VAL A 38 0.47 -13.80 15.61
CA VAL A 38 1.43 -14.88 15.77
C VAL A 38 1.04 -15.64 17.03
N GLN A 39 0.50 -16.86 16.86
CA GLN A 39 0.13 -17.75 17.96
C GLN A 39 -0.86 -17.13 18.97
N GLY A 40 -1.81 -16.32 18.50
CA GLY A 40 -2.79 -15.63 19.35
C GLY A 40 -2.27 -14.34 20.00
N GLN A 41 -1.04 -13.94 19.66
CA GLN A 41 -0.47 -12.66 20.05
C GLN A 41 -0.52 -11.70 18.86
N LYS A 42 -1.27 -10.60 19.05
CA LYS A 42 -1.33 -9.52 18.07
C LYS A 42 -0.10 -8.63 18.23
N ILE A 43 0.73 -8.57 17.18
CA ILE A 43 1.88 -7.67 17.10
C ILE A 43 1.49 -6.52 16.17
N GLU A 44 1.47 -5.30 16.70
CA GLU A 44 1.11 -4.10 15.94
C GLU A 44 2.36 -3.43 15.37
N ALA A 45 2.22 -2.81 14.20
CA ALA A 45 3.27 -2.03 13.56
C ALA A 45 2.64 -0.88 12.76
N GLU A 46 3.34 0.24 12.66
CA GLU A 46 2.97 1.33 11.78
C GLU A 46 3.73 1.22 10.46
N MET A 47 3.00 1.18 9.35
CA MET A 47 3.56 1.10 8.00
C MET A 47 3.19 2.37 7.22
N THR A 48 4.19 3.06 6.69
CA THR A 48 3.99 4.29 5.92
C THR A 48 4.50 4.10 4.50
N PHE A 49 3.59 4.20 3.53
CA PHE A 49 3.94 4.27 2.10
C PHE A 49 4.09 5.72 1.68
N SER A 50 5.22 6.05 1.08
CA SER A 50 5.50 7.36 0.50
C SER A 50 5.94 7.22 -0.95
N GLN A 51 5.82 8.30 -1.72
CA GLN A 51 6.30 8.36 -3.09
C GLN A 51 7.07 9.65 -3.30
N ALA A 52 8.29 9.54 -3.83
CA ALA A 52 9.14 10.67 -4.17
C ALA A 52 9.83 10.41 -5.51
N GLY A 53 9.79 11.38 -6.42
CA GLY A 53 10.43 11.24 -7.74
C GLY A 53 9.93 10.06 -8.58
N GLY A 54 8.68 9.62 -8.38
CA GLY A 54 8.08 8.47 -9.06
C GLY A 54 8.39 7.10 -8.44
N ALA A 55 9.30 7.02 -7.47
CA ALA A 55 9.61 5.79 -6.76
C ALA A 55 8.81 5.69 -5.45
N TYR A 56 8.37 4.47 -5.11
CA TYR A 56 7.73 4.19 -3.83
C TYR A 56 8.76 3.83 -2.77
N ALA A 57 8.51 4.27 -1.54
CA ALA A 57 9.25 3.88 -0.36
C ALA A 57 8.28 3.43 0.72
N VAL A 58 8.75 2.52 1.58
CA VAL A 58 8.01 2.05 2.74
C VAL A 58 8.87 2.26 3.97
N ALA A 59 8.28 2.79 5.03
CA ALA A 59 8.85 2.82 6.37
C ALA A 59 7.99 1.99 7.30
N ILE A 60 8.61 1.14 8.13
CA ILE A 60 7.92 0.32 9.13
C ILE A 60 8.49 0.65 10.50
N LYS A 61 7.60 0.97 11.44
CA LYS A 61 7.89 1.12 12.85
C LYS A 61 7.16 0.00 13.59
N ASP A 62 7.90 -1.03 13.99
CA ASP A 62 7.32 -2.11 14.78
C ASP A 62 6.91 -1.60 16.16
N GLY A 63 5.78 -2.12 16.65
CA GLY A 63 5.38 -1.97 18.04
C GLY A 63 6.22 -2.85 18.98
N PRO A 64 5.93 -2.81 20.29
CA PRO A 64 6.63 -3.63 21.27
C PRO A 64 6.45 -5.12 20.94
N MET A 65 7.55 -5.84 20.78
CA MET A 65 7.48 -7.29 20.61
C MET A 65 7.14 -7.96 21.96
N PRO A 66 6.20 -8.92 21.98
CA PRO A 66 5.93 -9.70 23.17
C PRO A 66 7.19 -10.40 23.69
N GLY A 67 7.46 -10.23 24.98
CA GLY A 67 8.65 -10.81 25.64
C GLY A 67 9.95 -9.98 25.49
N ALA A 68 9.95 -8.91 24.70
CA ALA A 68 11.06 -7.96 24.67
C ALA A 68 10.94 -6.92 25.81
N PRO A 69 12.05 -6.43 26.38
CA PRO A 69 12.04 -5.29 27.28
C PRO A 69 11.39 -4.06 26.62
N ALA A 70 10.68 -3.24 27.40
CA ALA A 70 10.05 -2.01 26.89
C ALA A 70 11.06 -1.02 26.26
N ASP A 71 12.32 -1.07 26.73
CA ASP A 71 13.42 -0.23 26.25
C ASP A 71 14.30 -0.92 25.19
N ALA A 72 13.84 -2.05 24.62
CA ALA A 72 14.59 -2.73 23.57
C ALA A 72 14.76 -1.80 22.35
N PRO A 73 15.98 -1.66 21.81
CA PRO A 73 16.19 -0.87 20.61
C PRO A 73 15.40 -1.46 19.43
N PRO A 74 14.91 -0.62 18.50
CA PRO A 74 14.23 -1.12 17.32
C PRO A 74 15.16 -2.03 16.52
N MET A 75 14.63 -3.15 16.03
CA MET A 75 15.39 -4.03 15.15
C MET A 75 15.75 -3.28 13.87
N GLU A 76 17.04 -3.28 13.53
CA GLU A 76 17.49 -2.71 12.28
C GLU A 76 16.85 -3.48 11.12
N SER A 77 16.28 -2.75 10.16
CA SER A 77 15.66 -3.36 8.99
C SER A 77 15.90 -2.56 7.74
N LYS A 78 16.09 -3.25 6.62
CA LYS A 78 16.27 -2.68 5.30
C LYS A 78 15.11 -3.09 4.40
N ILE A 79 14.43 -2.10 3.83
CA ILE A 79 13.37 -2.34 2.84
C ILE A 79 13.95 -2.20 1.43
N SER A 80 13.51 -3.07 0.53
CA SER A 80 13.94 -3.11 -0.87
C SER A 80 12.84 -3.67 -1.77
N ASP A 81 13.03 -3.59 -3.09
CA ASP A 81 12.12 -4.14 -4.10
C ASP A 81 10.66 -3.67 -3.92
N VAL A 82 10.47 -2.39 -3.58
CA VAL A 82 9.12 -1.82 -3.41
C VAL A 82 8.45 -1.68 -4.78
N VAL A 83 7.39 -2.44 -5.00
CA VAL A 83 6.57 -2.41 -6.20
C VAL A 83 5.13 -2.14 -5.78
N VAL A 84 4.50 -1.16 -6.43
CA VAL A 84 3.10 -0.82 -6.23
C VAL A 84 2.43 -0.82 -7.58
N ASP A 85 1.36 -1.62 -7.71
CA ASP A 85 0.53 -1.73 -8.90
C ASP A 85 -0.93 -1.50 -8.51
N GLY A 86 -1.39 -0.25 -8.72
CA GLY A 86 -2.71 0.19 -8.29
C GLY A 86 -2.91 0.03 -6.78
N SER A 87 -3.80 -0.88 -6.39
CA SER A 87 -4.09 -1.23 -5.00
C SER A 87 -3.19 -2.30 -4.41
N LYS A 88 -2.40 -2.99 -5.24
CA LYS A 88 -1.51 -4.07 -4.80
C LYS A 88 -0.13 -3.53 -4.50
N PHE A 89 0.53 -4.12 -3.51
CA PHE A 89 1.92 -3.82 -3.21
C PHE A 89 2.70 -5.08 -2.91
N THR A 90 4.00 -5.04 -3.21
CA THR A 90 4.97 -5.99 -2.70
C THR A 90 6.27 -5.28 -2.37
N PHE A 91 6.95 -5.76 -1.34
CA PHE A 91 8.30 -5.30 -0.99
C PHE A 91 9.00 -6.37 -0.16
N LYS A 92 10.32 -6.29 -0.08
CA LYS A 92 11.14 -7.13 0.80
C LYS A 92 11.64 -6.33 1.98
N ARG A 93 11.71 -6.96 3.14
CA ARG A 93 12.29 -6.42 4.37
C ARG A 93 13.31 -7.41 4.91
N ALA A 94 14.57 -7.00 4.98
CA ALA A 94 15.61 -7.75 5.68
C ALA A 94 15.73 -7.21 7.10
N LEU A 95 15.52 -8.06 8.11
CA LEU A 95 15.70 -7.76 9.53
C LEU A 95 17.07 -8.26 9.99
N THR A 96 17.83 -7.40 10.67
CA THR A 96 19.10 -7.81 11.28
C THR A 96 18.82 -8.35 12.69
N THR A 97 18.96 -9.67 12.87
CA THR A 97 18.83 -10.34 14.16
C THR A 97 20.21 -10.78 14.66
N PRO A 98 20.39 -11.05 15.97
CA PRO A 98 21.64 -11.62 16.50
C PRO A 98 22.03 -12.96 15.86
N GLN A 99 21.06 -13.70 15.31
CA GLN A 99 21.26 -14.98 14.64
C GLN A 99 21.55 -14.84 13.13
N GLY A 100 21.42 -13.64 12.57
CA GLY A 100 21.64 -13.36 11.15
C GLY A 100 20.55 -12.50 10.52
N ALA A 101 20.67 -12.27 9.22
CA ALA A 101 19.66 -11.54 8.45
C ALA A 101 18.43 -12.43 8.20
N MET A 102 17.26 -11.99 8.64
CA MET A 102 15.98 -12.64 8.35
C MET A 102 15.30 -11.90 7.20
N ASN A 103 15.03 -12.59 6.10
CA ASN A 103 14.40 -12.00 4.93
C ASN A 103 12.90 -12.24 4.95
N LEU A 104 12.13 -11.16 4.82
CA LEU A 104 10.68 -11.18 4.78
C LEU A 104 10.19 -10.63 3.45
N THR A 105 9.19 -11.25 2.86
CA THR A 105 8.51 -10.74 1.66
C THR A 105 7.09 -10.34 2.01
N TYR A 106 6.76 -9.08 1.81
CA TYR A 106 5.43 -8.54 2.05
C TYR A 106 4.68 -8.51 0.73
N THR A 107 3.45 -9.01 0.74
CA THR A 107 2.52 -8.94 -0.39
C THR A 107 1.15 -8.56 0.14
N GLY A 108 0.51 -7.57 -0.46
CA GLY A 108 -0.81 -7.16 0.02
C GLY A 108 -1.58 -6.32 -0.98
N THR A 109 -2.78 -5.94 -0.55
CA THR A 109 -3.69 -5.07 -1.27
C THR A 109 -4.33 -4.09 -0.31
N VAL A 110 -4.69 -2.93 -0.85
CA VAL A 110 -5.46 -1.91 -0.17
C VAL A 110 -6.86 -1.83 -0.79
N ASP A 111 -7.88 -1.80 0.06
CA ASP A 111 -9.26 -1.54 -0.30
C ASP A 111 -9.80 -0.41 0.58
N GLY A 112 -9.81 0.81 0.03
CA GLY A 112 -10.14 2.04 0.75
C GLY A 112 -9.24 2.27 1.96
N ASP A 113 -9.80 2.04 3.15
CA ASP A 113 -9.14 2.21 4.45
C ASP A 113 -8.71 0.88 5.08
N LYS A 114 -8.80 -0.23 4.34
CA LYS A 114 -8.37 -1.56 4.78
C LYS A 114 -7.15 -2.00 4.00
N LEU A 115 -6.17 -2.54 4.73
CA LEU A 115 -5.01 -3.22 4.19
C LEU A 115 -5.11 -4.70 4.56
N SER A 116 -4.87 -5.57 3.58
CA SER A 116 -4.79 -7.02 3.80
C SER A 116 -3.63 -7.57 3.02
N GLY A 117 -2.88 -8.48 3.62
CA GLY A 117 -1.70 -9.06 3.00
C GLY A 117 -1.12 -10.19 3.81
N GLU A 118 0.09 -10.59 3.44
CA GLU A 118 0.83 -11.67 4.05
C GLU A 118 2.33 -11.29 4.11
N VAL A 119 2.99 -11.72 5.18
CA VAL A 119 4.45 -11.77 5.30
C VAL A 119 4.89 -13.18 5.00
N GLY A 120 5.55 -13.41 3.87
CA GLY A 120 6.32 -14.62 3.62
C GLY A 120 7.60 -14.61 4.46
N SER A 121 7.80 -15.64 5.26
CA SER A 121 9.00 -15.87 6.07
C SER A 121 9.45 -17.35 5.96
N ASP A 122 10.64 -17.66 6.45
CA ASP A 122 11.15 -19.04 6.53
C ASP A 122 10.27 -19.95 7.41
N PHE A 123 9.44 -19.36 8.28
CA PHE A 123 8.50 -20.05 9.17
C PHE A 123 7.10 -20.23 8.55
N GLY A 124 6.90 -19.77 7.31
CA GLY A 124 5.63 -19.77 6.62
C GLY A 124 5.00 -18.38 6.46
N PRO A 125 3.88 -18.27 5.73
CA PRO A 125 3.16 -17.02 5.54
C PRO A 125 2.41 -16.62 6.82
N ILE A 126 2.51 -15.34 7.18
CA ILE A 126 1.80 -14.74 8.33
C ILE A 126 0.85 -13.68 7.78
N ALA A 127 -0.44 -13.80 8.08
CA ALA A 127 -1.44 -12.83 7.63
C ALA A 127 -1.21 -11.46 8.30
N ILE A 128 -1.28 -10.40 7.49
CA ILE A 128 -1.24 -9.00 7.92
C ILE A 128 -2.60 -8.39 7.65
N THR A 129 -3.12 -7.69 8.65
CA THR A 129 -4.26 -6.81 8.50
C THR A 129 -3.86 -5.40 8.86
N GLY A 130 -4.51 -4.39 8.28
CA GLY A 130 -4.28 -3.02 8.68
C GLY A 130 -5.45 -2.10 8.38
N SER A 131 -5.45 -0.97 9.06
CA SER A 131 -6.40 0.12 8.86
C SER A 131 -5.64 1.41 8.61
N ARG A 132 -6.19 2.27 7.75
CA ARG A 132 -5.61 3.61 7.54
C ARG A 132 -5.64 4.42 8.83
N LYS A 133 -4.58 5.17 9.09
CA LYS A 133 -4.51 6.16 10.18
C LYS A 133 -4.97 7.54 9.72
#